data_AF-G3MJN1-F1
#
_entry.id   AF-G3MJN1-F1
#
_cell.length_a   1.000
_cell.length_b   1.000
_cell.length_c   1.000
_cell.angle_alpha   90.00
_cell.angle_beta   90.00
_cell.angle_gamma   90.00
#
_symmetry.space_group_name_H-M   'P 1'
#
loop_
_entity.id
_entity.type
_entity.pdbx_description
1 polymer ?
#
loop_
_entity_poly.entity_id
_entity_poly.type
_entity_poly.pdbx_seq_one_letter_code
_entity_poly.pdbx_strand_id
1 'polypeptide(L)'
;ECKYFLWTTSEPSVQKAVFEYVKEEVGEKELHVLRTETLADDLSSSTVFGFLVNELRKRSAFVNRNTSVLSIPEHIQAIYLCTARVKLREACDFDARSPEVGVADVMYQKRLLKRDATPVYESEYVQEYIDFLSHTNTVNNWQILRMFRDALEEDSTFAAQLASSVYLVHGPITTNFAKECIGLLSQGRKVRRIITEAPLDISANEDYNIKDVSVSSEVVDVPLPNCSTVEKWDSNTVGYMVCITNAFIRVLLNSRDELALATAMASPIIELPHDAFTKLKRLSLDRKMPMCQSAISYVKRARLGGKSYAAPEKCPLKPYIYKLALFVDLLSDLQAAVEERPTADAVSNIISTLVRRINGAKKHGLVWEKVLHFKTELMQLAGRLQDEDVDVDDAKGGMLGSATQNILQRLADFLSTRRTSYMTAELIDNYEHNKTPLNIPEMVKYFRTPVSEDEDDDGYDVPLHKRLEKYCTDSQRECLAQLH
;
A
#
# COMPACT_ATOMS: atom_id res chain seq x y z
N GLU A 1 -5.10 -36.32 -1.67
CA GLU A 1 -5.37 -35.58 -2.93
C GLU A 1 -4.90 -34.14 -2.79
N CYS A 2 -4.43 -33.56 -3.89
CA CYS A 2 -3.88 -32.21 -3.93
C CYS A 2 -5.03 -31.19 -3.98
N LYS A 3 -5.16 -30.34 -2.94
CA LYS A 3 -6.28 -29.40 -2.71
C LYS A 3 -5.99 -27.96 -3.16
N TYR A 4 -4.91 -27.76 -3.91
CA TYR A 4 -4.44 -26.45 -4.31
C TYR A 4 -4.35 -26.43 -5.82
N PHE A 5 -5.18 -25.58 -6.43
CA PHE A 5 -5.21 -25.34 -7.86
C PHE A 5 -4.53 -24.00 -8.15
N LEU A 6 -3.66 -23.99 -9.15
CA LEU A 6 -2.94 -22.81 -9.59
C LEU A 6 -3.23 -22.55 -11.07
N TRP A 7 -3.83 -21.42 -11.39
CA TRP A 7 -4.12 -21.01 -12.76
C TRP A 7 -3.41 -19.70 -13.10
N THR A 8 -2.31 -19.80 -13.85
CA THR A 8 -1.42 -18.66 -14.11
C THR A 8 -1.79 -17.82 -15.32
N THR A 9 -2.72 -18.28 -16.16
CA THR A 9 -3.10 -17.60 -17.41
C THR A 9 -4.11 -16.50 -17.12
N SER A 10 -3.95 -15.31 -17.73
CA SER A 10 -4.86 -14.17 -17.52
C SER A 10 -6.05 -14.12 -18.49
N GLU A 11 -6.31 -15.20 -19.23
CA GLU A 11 -7.31 -15.17 -20.30
C GLU A 11 -8.75 -15.21 -19.74
N PRO A 12 -9.54 -14.12 -19.88
CA PRO A 12 -10.87 -14.06 -19.27
C PRO A 12 -11.89 -14.99 -19.95
N SER A 13 -11.69 -15.30 -21.23
CA SER A 13 -12.55 -16.18 -22.04
C SER A 13 -12.66 -17.59 -21.43
N VAL A 14 -11.57 -18.13 -20.91
CA VAL A 14 -11.53 -19.50 -20.36
C VAL A 14 -11.86 -19.55 -18.87
N GLN A 15 -12.04 -18.40 -18.21
CA GLN A 15 -12.24 -18.31 -16.75
C GLN A 15 -13.42 -19.17 -16.27
N LYS A 16 -14.54 -19.13 -17.00
CA LYS A 16 -15.72 -19.90 -16.64
C LYS A 16 -15.49 -21.40 -16.76
N ALA A 17 -14.84 -21.85 -17.83
CA ALA A 17 -14.48 -23.26 -18.03
C ALA A 17 -13.55 -23.78 -16.91
N VAL A 18 -12.57 -22.96 -16.51
CA VAL A 18 -11.66 -23.29 -15.41
C VAL A 18 -12.41 -23.40 -14.08
N PHE A 19 -13.30 -22.47 -13.78
CA PHE A 19 -14.09 -22.53 -12.54
C PHE A 19 -15.04 -23.73 -12.51
N GLU A 20 -15.66 -24.08 -13.63
CA GLU A 20 -16.49 -25.28 -13.75
C GLU A 20 -15.66 -26.55 -13.53
N TYR A 21 -14.51 -26.68 -14.20
CA TYR A 21 -13.58 -27.81 -14.01
C TYR A 21 -13.12 -27.98 -12.56
N VAL A 22 -12.69 -26.89 -11.92
CA VAL A 22 -12.25 -26.94 -10.52
C VAL A 22 -13.41 -27.29 -9.61
N LYS A 23 -14.61 -26.74 -9.84
CA LYS A 23 -15.78 -27.04 -9.03
C LYS A 23 -16.18 -28.52 -9.14
N GLU A 24 -16.09 -29.11 -10.33
CA GLU A 24 -16.31 -30.54 -10.55
C GLU A 24 -15.29 -31.41 -9.81
N GLU A 25 -14.00 -31.06 -9.87
CA GLU A 25 -12.93 -31.78 -9.15
C GLU A 25 -13.04 -31.64 -7.63
N VAL A 26 -13.55 -30.50 -7.14
CA VAL A 26 -13.67 -30.19 -5.71
C VAL A 26 -14.91 -30.83 -5.09
N GLY A 27 -15.98 -31.03 -5.86
CA GLY A 27 -17.26 -31.55 -5.40
C GLY A 27 -17.99 -30.56 -4.48
N GLU A 28 -18.49 -31.05 -3.34
CA GLU A 28 -19.27 -30.23 -2.38
C GLU A 28 -18.41 -29.42 -1.40
N LYS A 29 -17.08 -29.47 -1.50
CA LYS A 29 -16.19 -28.74 -0.58
C LYS A 29 -16.20 -27.24 -0.89
N GLU A 30 -16.01 -26.44 0.15
CA GLU A 30 -15.84 -25.00 0.00
C GLU A 30 -14.56 -24.68 -0.80
N LEU A 31 -14.73 -23.92 -1.88
CA LEU A 31 -13.66 -23.47 -2.75
C LEU A 31 -13.36 -21.99 -2.49
N HIS A 32 -12.16 -21.70 -2.01
CA HIS A 32 -11.67 -20.33 -1.90
C HIS A 32 -10.99 -19.91 -3.21
N VAL A 33 -11.58 -18.94 -3.91
CA VAL A 33 -10.99 -18.36 -5.11
C VAL A 33 -10.19 -17.12 -4.72
N LEU A 34 -8.88 -17.17 -4.96
CA LEU A 34 -7.92 -16.13 -4.58
C LEU A 34 -7.16 -15.65 -5.82
N ARG A 35 -6.83 -14.36 -5.85
CA ARG A 35 -5.95 -13.79 -6.87
C ARG A 35 -4.51 -13.63 -6.38
N THR A 36 -3.52 -13.76 -7.27
CA THR A 36 -2.16 -13.30 -6.94
C THR A 36 -2.11 -11.76 -6.85
N GLU A 37 -2.84 -11.07 -7.71
CA GLU A 37 -3.04 -9.62 -7.74
C GLU A 37 -4.40 -9.25 -8.35
N THR A 38 -4.96 -8.10 -7.96
CA THR A 38 -6.21 -7.59 -8.54
C THR A 38 -5.97 -6.36 -9.42
N LEU A 39 -6.74 -6.27 -10.50
CA LEU A 39 -6.82 -5.05 -11.31
C LEU A 39 -7.39 -3.91 -10.47
N ALA A 40 -7.09 -2.66 -10.83
CA ALA A 40 -7.47 -1.50 -10.03
C ALA A 40 -9.00 -1.31 -9.88
N ASP A 41 -9.77 -1.77 -10.84
CA ASP A 41 -11.24 -1.76 -10.87
C ASP A 41 -11.89 -2.97 -10.19
N ASP A 42 -11.20 -4.10 -10.08
CA ASP A 42 -11.73 -5.28 -9.39
C ASP A 42 -11.65 -5.16 -7.86
N LEU A 43 -12.72 -4.66 -7.24
CA LEU A 43 -12.94 -4.68 -5.78
C LEU A 43 -13.71 -5.92 -5.30
N SER A 44 -13.96 -6.87 -6.20
CA SER A 44 -14.75 -8.07 -5.90
C SER A 44 -13.88 -9.23 -5.39
N SER A 45 -12.68 -9.38 -5.96
CA SER A 45 -11.79 -10.52 -5.73
C SER A 45 -10.82 -10.28 -4.57
N SER A 46 -10.66 -11.30 -3.71
CA SER A 46 -9.65 -11.30 -2.66
C SER A 46 -8.30 -11.76 -3.20
N THR A 47 -7.21 -11.13 -2.78
CA THR A 47 -5.86 -11.61 -3.10
C THR A 47 -5.39 -12.64 -2.06
N VAL A 48 -4.37 -13.41 -2.40
CA VAL A 48 -3.68 -14.27 -1.43
C VAL A 48 -3.15 -13.42 -0.25
N PHE A 49 -2.63 -12.23 -0.53
CA PHE A 49 -2.18 -11.31 0.53
C PHE A 49 -3.34 -10.86 1.42
N GLY A 50 -4.47 -10.47 0.83
CA GLY A 50 -5.67 -10.06 1.55
C GLY A 50 -6.25 -11.18 2.40
N PHE A 51 -6.25 -12.42 1.89
CA PHE A 51 -6.66 -13.60 2.63
C PHE A 51 -5.79 -13.82 3.88
N LEU A 52 -4.47 -13.77 3.75
CA LEU A 52 -3.53 -13.90 4.88
C LEU A 52 -3.80 -12.84 5.96
N VAL A 53 -3.98 -11.58 5.57
CA VAL A 53 -4.29 -10.48 6.50
C VAL A 53 -5.62 -10.73 7.21
N ASN A 54 -6.67 -11.10 6.46
CA ASN A 54 -8.00 -11.32 7.02
C ASN A 54 -8.01 -12.46 8.05
N GLU A 55 -7.33 -13.58 7.77
CA GLU A 55 -7.22 -14.69 8.72
C GLU A 55 -6.44 -14.30 9.99
N LEU A 56 -5.39 -13.49 9.87
CA LEU A 56 -4.68 -12.96 11.05
C LEU A 56 -5.53 -11.99 11.86
N ARG A 57 -6.38 -11.18 11.21
CA ARG A 57 -7.32 -10.27 11.89
C ARG A 57 -8.36 -11.04 12.70
N LYS A 58 -8.98 -12.06 12.11
CA LYS A 58 -9.94 -12.94 12.80
C LYS A 58 -9.35 -13.57 14.06
N ARG A 59 -8.04 -13.85 14.03
CA ARG A 59 -7.28 -14.45 15.13
C ARG A 59 -6.69 -13.44 16.10
N SER A 60 -6.90 -12.14 15.87
CA SER A 60 -6.31 -11.06 16.67
C SER A 60 -4.79 -11.18 16.81
N ALA A 61 -4.09 -11.65 15.78
CA ALA A 61 -2.64 -11.88 15.81
C ALA A 61 -1.81 -10.57 15.77
N PHE A 62 -2.46 -9.45 15.45
CA PHE A 62 -1.80 -8.14 15.42
C PHE A 62 -1.63 -7.59 16.83
N VAL A 63 -0.48 -6.96 17.09
CA VAL A 63 -0.18 -6.30 18.37
C VAL A 63 -1.23 -5.24 18.72
N ASN A 64 -1.74 -4.53 17.71
CA ASN A 64 -2.82 -3.56 17.87
C ASN A 64 -3.88 -3.79 16.79
N ARG A 65 -5.16 -3.72 17.17
CA ARG A 65 -6.29 -3.80 16.23
C ARG A 65 -6.18 -2.76 15.11
N ASN A 66 -5.62 -1.60 15.42
CA ASN A 66 -5.47 -0.47 14.49
C ASN A 66 -4.13 -0.49 13.74
N THR A 67 -3.31 -1.55 13.85
CA THR A 67 -2.09 -1.65 13.05
C THR A 67 -2.44 -1.61 11.56
N SER A 68 -1.78 -0.75 10.78
CA SER A 68 -2.07 -0.61 9.35
C SER A 68 -1.18 -1.55 8.52
N VAL A 69 -1.75 -2.15 7.48
CA VAL A 69 -0.98 -2.97 6.52
C VAL A 69 -0.47 -2.08 5.40
N LEU A 70 0.84 -2.06 5.18
CA LEU A 70 1.44 -1.40 4.03
C LEU A 70 1.18 -2.22 2.77
N SER A 71 0.77 -1.55 1.70
CA SER A 71 0.86 -2.13 0.36
C SER A 71 2.32 -2.33 -0.03
N ILE A 72 2.59 -3.20 -1.01
CA ILE A 72 3.97 -3.44 -1.47
C ILE A 72 4.66 -2.15 -1.97
N PRO A 73 4.00 -1.25 -2.73
CA PRO A 73 4.61 0.04 -3.08
C PRO A 73 4.98 0.88 -1.86
N GLU A 74 4.09 0.94 -0.86
CA GLU A 74 4.36 1.70 0.37
C GLU A 74 5.48 1.08 1.21
N HIS A 75 5.60 -0.25 1.22
CA HIS A 75 6.71 -0.96 1.83
C HIS A 75 8.05 -0.53 1.20
N ILE A 76 8.14 -0.51 -0.13
CA ILE A 76 9.36 -0.09 -0.83
C ILE A 76 9.63 1.41 -0.62
N GLN A 77 8.61 2.27 -0.63
CA GLN A 77 8.76 3.69 -0.30
C GLN A 77 9.24 3.91 1.14
N ALA A 78 8.78 3.10 2.09
CA ALA A 78 9.24 3.15 3.46
C ALA A 78 10.72 2.74 3.58
N ILE A 79 11.14 1.69 2.88
CA ILE A 79 12.56 1.29 2.83
C ILE A 79 13.39 2.38 2.17
N TYR A 80 12.93 2.96 1.07
CA TYR A 80 13.58 4.11 0.44
C TYR A 80 13.79 5.24 1.46
N LEU A 81 12.73 5.60 2.19
CA LEU A 81 12.79 6.68 3.20
C LEU A 81 13.80 6.37 4.31
N CYS A 82 13.83 5.13 4.80
CA CYS A 82 14.77 4.72 5.84
C CYS A 82 16.21 4.69 5.32
N THR A 83 16.41 4.21 4.09
CA THR A 83 17.71 4.21 3.42
C THR A 83 18.25 5.63 3.25
N ALA A 84 17.41 6.55 2.78
CA ALA A 84 17.72 7.97 2.65
C ALA A 84 18.09 8.62 3.99
N ARG A 85 17.40 8.26 5.10
CA ARG A 85 17.72 8.77 6.44
C ARG A 85 19.07 8.31 6.95
N VAL A 86 19.42 7.04 6.75
CA VAL A 86 20.73 6.50 7.13
C VAL A 86 21.82 7.19 6.31
N LYS A 87 21.65 7.30 4.99
CA LYS A 87 22.62 8.01 4.12
C LYS A 87 22.79 9.48 4.51
N LEU A 88 21.73 10.15 4.93
CA LEU A 88 21.83 11.52 5.42
C LEU A 88 22.73 11.61 6.67
N ARG A 89 22.69 10.59 7.56
CA ARG A 89 23.58 10.51 8.73
C ARG A 89 25.02 10.19 8.36
N GLU A 90 25.23 9.35 7.34
CA GLU A 90 26.55 8.88 6.92
C GLU A 90 27.30 9.86 6.01
N ALA A 91 26.61 10.45 5.04
CA ALA A 91 27.20 11.17 3.91
C ALA A 91 26.56 12.55 3.65
N CYS A 92 25.67 13.02 4.53
CA CYS A 92 24.91 14.26 4.35
C CYS A 92 24.08 14.32 3.05
N ASP A 93 23.78 13.17 2.44
CA ASP A 93 22.99 13.05 1.22
C ASP A 93 21.71 12.24 1.51
N PHE A 94 20.55 12.80 1.16
CA PHE A 94 19.25 12.16 1.37
C PHE A 94 18.79 11.35 0.14
N ASP A 95 19.59 11.25 -0.92
CA ASP A 95 19.21 10.52 -2.12
C ASP A 95 19.65 9.05 -2.06
N ALA A 96 18.67 8.15 -1.85
CA ALA A 96 18.88 6.70 -1.96
C ALA A 96 18.65 6.24 -3.40
N ARG A 97 19.58 5.46 -3.96
CA ARG A 97 19.45 4.92 -5.32
C ARG A 97 18.62 3.64 -5.31
N SER A 98 17.93 3.36 -6.41
CA SER A 98 17.13 2.14 -6.59
C SER A 98 17.86 0.82 -6.20
N PRO A 99 19.14 0.60 -6.59
CA PRO A 99 19.87 -0.60 -6.15
C PRO A 99 20.11 -0.67 -4.64
N GLU A 100 20.33 0.46 -3.97
CA GLU A 100 20.56 0.52 -2.52
C GLU A 100 19.30 0.11 -1.76
N VAL A 101 18.14 0.62 -2.20
CA VAL A 101 16.83 0.25 -1.66
C VAL A 101 16.54 -1.22 -1.88
N GLY A 102 16.84 -1.74 -3.08
CA GLY A 102 16.71 -3.17 -3.37
C GLY A 102 17.60 -4.04 -2.48
N VAL A 103 18.83 -3.62 -2.20
CA VAL A 103 19.72 -4.33 -1.26
C VAL A 103 19.17 -4.30 0.16
N ALA A 104 18.70 -3.15 0.64
CA ALA A 104 18.08 -3.03 1.96
C ALA A 104 16.83 -3.91 2.12
N ASP A 105 15.98 -3.97 1.10
CA ASP A 105 14.81 -4.86 1.05
C ASP A 105 15.23 -6.33 1.11
N VAL A 106 16.18 -6.77 0.27
CA VAL A 106 16.69 -8.16 0.30
C VAL A 106 17.31 -8.51 1.66
N MET A 107 18.03 -7.59 2.30
CA MET A 107 18.58 -7.79 3.65
C MET A 107 17.46 -7.94 4.69
N TYR A 108 16.43 -7.10 4.62
CA TYR A 108 15.26 -7.18 5.48
C TYR A 108 14.50 -8.51 5.32
N GLN A 109 14.28 -8.95 4.07
CA GLN A 109 13.65 -10.24 3.77
C GLN A 109 14.46 -11.41 4.35
N LYS A 110 15.78 -11.42 4.15
CA LYS A 110 16.66 -12.45 4.70
C LYS A 110 16.62 -12.49 6.23
N ARG A 111 16.49 -11.34 6.89
CA ARG A 111 16.33 -11.28 8.36
C ARG A 111 15.05 -11.97 8.80
N LEU A 112 13.93 -11.73 8.13
CA LEU A 112 12.64 -12.33 8.49
C LEU A 112 12.54 -13.83 8.18
N LEU A 113 13.25 -14.30 7.13
CA LEU A 113 13.23 -15.71 6.74
C LEU A 113 14.17 -16.60 7.58
N LYS A 114 15.17 -16.04 8.26
CA LYS A 114 16.06 -16.81 9.14
C LYS A 114 15.37 -17.13 10.47
N ARG A 115 15.23 -18.42 10.76
CA ARG A 115 14.76 -18.93 12.07
C ARG A 115 15.83 -18.84 13.17
N ASP A 116 17.11 -18.94 12.80
CA ASP A 116 18.19 -19.04 13.77
C ASP A 116 18.74 -17.67 14.18
N ALA A 117 18.63 -17.41 15.49
CA ALA A 117 18.93 -16.17 16.20
C ALA A 117 20.42 -15.77 16.26
N THR A 118 21.27 -16.22 15.33
CA THR A 118 22.61 -15.63 15.22
C THR A 118 22.47 -14.18 14.74
N PRO A 119 22.84 -13.18 15.55
CA PRO A 119 22.79 -11.79 15.15
C PRO A 119 23.85 -11.58 14.06
N VAL A 120 23.44 -11.72 12.81
CA VAL A 120 24.21 -11.16 11.70
C VAL A 120 24.25 -9.66 11.95
N TYR A 121 25.42 -9.04 11.81
CA TYR A 121 25.59 -7.58 11.83
C TYR A 121 24.37 -6.92 11.19
N GLU A 122 23.52 -6.31 12.02
CA GLU A 122 22.27 -5.75 11.56
C GLU A 122 22.61 -4.47 10.81
N SER A 123 22.35 -4.48 9.50
CA SER A 123 22.49 -3.30 8.67
C SER A 123 21.68 -2.14 9.27
N GLU A 124 22.28 -0.97 9.40
CA GLU A 124 21.60 0.23 9.94
C GLU A 124 20.33 0.55 9.13
N TYR A 125 20.33 0.28 7.82
CA TYR A 125 19.16 0.40 6.95
C TYR A 125 17.99 -0.48 7.40
N VAL A 126 18.28 -1.72 7.82
CA VAL A 126 17.26 -2.68 8.27
C VAL A 126 16.71 -2.29 9.63
N GLN A 127 17.59 -1.81 10.54
CA GLN A 127 17.17 -1.39 11.87
C GLN A 127 16.32 -0.10 11.83
N GLU A 128 16.74 0.91 11.06
CA GLU A 128 15.94 2.13 10.84
C GLU A 128 14.55 1.78 10.27
N TYR A 129 14.47 0.79 9.37
CA TYR A 129 13.20 0.36 8.81
C TYR A 129 12.29 -0.34 9.84
N ILE A 130 12.84 -1.18 10.70
CA ILE A 130 12.08 -1.82 11.79
C ILE A 130 11.57 -0.79 12.79
N ASP A 131 12.43 0.17 13.16
CA ASP A 131 12.08 1.26 14.06
C ASP A 131 10.97 2.13 13.44
N PHE A 132 11.03 2.37 12.13
CA PHE A 132 9.99 3.07 11.38
C PHE A 132 8.64 2.34 11.44
N LEU A 133 8.61 1.03 11.18
CA LEU A 133 7.37 0.23 11.22
C LEU A 133 6.75 0.25 12.62
N SER A 134 7.58 0.08 13.65
CA SER A 134 7.15 0.15 15.05
C SER A 134 6.61 1.54 15.41
N HIS A 135 7.34 2.60 15.03
CA HIS A 135 6.96 3.98 15.28
C HIS A 135 5.64 4.36 14.60
N THR A 136 5.40 3.87 13.39
CA THR A 136 4.19 4.16 12.61
C THR A 136 3.01 3.22 12.91
N ASN A 137 3.22 2.19 13.75
CA ASN A 137 2.24 1.12 13.99
C ASN A 137 1.77 0.49 12.66
N THR A 138 2.73 0.15 11.80
CA THR A 138 2.47 -0.45 10.50
C THR A 138 3.15 -1.82 10.39
N VAL A 139 2.62 -2.68 9.53
CA VAL A 139 3.25 -3.94 9.15
C VAL A 139 3.31 -4.08 7.63
N ASN A 140 4.35 -4.72 7.13
CA ASN A 140 4.48 -5.02 5.70
C ASN A 140 4.11 -6.47 5.36
N ASN A 141 4.09 -6.75 4.06
CA ASN A 141 3.78 -8.06 3.50
C ASN A 141 4.65 -9.19 4.07
N TRP A 142 5.95 -8.97 4.30
CA TRP A 142 6.84 -9.99 4.85
C TRP A 142 6.63 -10.27 6.34
N GLN A 143 6.29 -9.25 7.14
CA GLN A 143 5.85 -9.45 8.52
C GLN A 143 4.54 -10.22 8.58
N ILE A 144 3.58 -9.92 7.71
CA ILE A 144 2.33 -10.67 7.61
C ILE A 144 2.60 -12.15 7.30
N LEU A 145 3.48 -12.44 6.33
CA LEU A 145 3.86 -13.81 6.01
C LEU A 145 4.47 -14.53 7.22
N ARG A 146 5.36 -13.86 7.96
CA ARG A 146 5.95 -14.41 9.18
C ARG A 146 4.89 -14.64 10.26
N MET A 147 4.06 -13.65 10.56
CA MET A 147 2.98 -13.77 11.54
C MET A 147 2.02 -14.91 11.19
N PHE A 148 1.69 -15.09 9.91
CA PHE A 148 0.85 -16.19 9.45
C PHE A 148 1.51 -17.55 9.66
N ARG A 149 2.81 -17.64 9.39
CA ARG A 149 3.60 -18.85 9.64
C ARG A 149 3.65 -19.17 11.13
N ASP A 150 3.97 -18.18 11.96
CA ASP A 150 4.01 -18.34 13.42
C ASP A 150 2.63 -18.80 13.94
N ALA A 151 1.54 -18.21 13.44
CA ALA A 151 0.17 -18.63 13.79
C ALA A 151 -0.17 -20.07 13.36
N LEU A 152 0.34 -20.55 12.22
CA LEU A 152 0.17 -21.95 11.80
C LEU A 152 0.96 -22.94 12.66
N GLU A 153 2.11 -22.52 13.17
CA GLU A 153 2.95 -23.34 14.06
C GLU A 153 2.36 -23.41 15.48
N GLU A 154 1.80 -22.29 15.96
CA GLU A 154 1.20 -22.19 17.29
C GLU A 154 -0.21 -22.81 17.37
N ASP A 155 -1.02 -22.68 16.32
CA ASP A 155 -2.40 -23.19 16.29
C ASP A 155 -2.60 -24.37 15.33
N SER A 156 -2.53 -25.58 15.89
CA SER A 156 -2.78 -26.82 15.14
C SER A 156 -4.20 -26.90 14.54
N THR A 157 -5.19 -26.25 15.15
CA THR A 157 -6.57 -26.24 14.63
C THR A 157 -6.66 -25.37 13.39
N PHE A 158 -5.94 -24.25 13.37
CA PHE A 158 -5.80 -23.40 12.18
C PHE A 158 -5.11 -24.15 11.04
N ALA A 159 -3.99 -24.81 11.35
CA ALA A 159 -3.25 -25.58 10.35
C ALA A 159 -4.12 -26.71 9.76
N ALA A 160 -4.94 -27.36 10.59
CA ALA A 160 -5.90 -28.38 10.16
C ALA A 160 -7.03 -27.80 9.29
N GLN A 161 -7.59 -26.65 9.68
CA GLN A 161 -8.61 -25.94 8.91
C GLN A 161 -8.07 -25.56 7.52
N LEU A 162 -6.89 -24.94 7.45
CA LEU A 162 -6.25 -24.56 6.19
C LEU A 162 -5.94 -25.78 5.32
N ALA A 163 -5.49 -26.88 5.92
CA ALA A 163 -5.25 -28.14 5.20
C ALA A 163 -6.56 -28.83 4.74
N SER A 164 -7.69 -28.48 5.35
CA SER A 164 -9.00 -29.04 5.01
C SER A 164 -9.63 -28.34 3.80
N SER A 165 -9.43 -27.03 3.69
CA SER A 165 -9.92 -26.14 2.64
C SER A 165 -9.32 -26.43 1.25
N VAL A 166 -10.04 -25.99 0.21
CA VAL A 166 -9.59 -26.08 -1.18
C VAL A 166 -9.41 -24.67 -1.74
N TYR A 167 -8.28 -24.44 -2.41
CA TYR A 167 -7.92 -23.13 -2.93
C TYR A 167 -7.72 -23.19 -4.44
N LEU A 168 -8.28 -22.21 -5.13
CA LEU A 168 -7.93 -21.87 -6.50
C LEU A 168 -7.24 -20.49 -6.49
N VAL A 169 -5.93 -20.51 -6.68
CA VAL A 169 -5.14 -19.29 -6.84
C VAL A 169 -5.02 -18.99 -8.33
N HIS A 170 -5.50 -17.83 -8.75
CA HIS A 170 -5.44 -17.42 -10.16
C HIS A 170 -4.66 -16.12 -10.35
N GLY A 171 -3.96 -16.02 -11.48
CA GLY A 171 -3.10 -14.90 -11.85
C GLY A 171 -1.61 -15.27 -11.87
N PRO A 172 -0.77 -14.39 -12.46
CA PRO A 172 0.64 -14.66 -12.62
C PRO A 172 1.37 -14.61 -11.26
N ILE A 173 2.36 -15.49 -11.10
CA ILE A 173 3.30 -15.43 -9.98
C ILE A 173 4.46 -14.55 -10.43
N THR A 174 4.44 -13.28 -10.04
CA THR A 174 5.42 -12.27 -10.46
C THR A 174 6.46 -11.94 -9.38
N THR A 175 6.19 -12.28 -8.11
CA THR A 175 7.07 -11.95 -6.99
C THR A 175 7.40 -13.16 -6.11
N ASN A 176 8.57 -13.09 -5.45
CA ASN A 176 8.95 -14.06 -4.42
C ASN A 176 7.92 -14.09 -3.29
N PHE A 177 7.34 -12.94 -2.93
CA PHE A 177 6.30 -12.86 -1.92
C PHE A 177 5.08 -13.72 -2.30
N ALA A 178 4.56 -13.60 -3.52
CA ALA A 178 3.43 -14.41 -3.98
C ALA A 178 3.76 -15.92 -3.95
N LYS A 179 4.97 -16.30 -4.39
CA LYS A 179 5.46 -17.68 -4.32
C LYS A 179 5.46 -18.20 -2.88
N GLU A 180 6.02 -17.44 -1.95
CA GLU A 180 6.11 -17.83 -0.53
C GLU A 180 4.72 -17.95 0.12
N CYS A 181 3.79 -17.04 -0.21
CA CYS A 181 2.41 -17.15 0.26
C CYS A 181 1.72 -18.43 -0.25
N ILE A 182 1.88 -18.76 -1.54
CA ILE A 182 1.32 -19.99 -2.13
C ILE A 182 1.95 -21.22 -1.50
N GLY A 183 3.28 -21.22 -1.29
CA GLY A 183 3.99 -22.32 -0.61
C GLY A 183 3.56 -22.51 0.84
N LEU A 184 3.25 -21.42 1.54
CA LEU A 184 2.72 -21.45 2.90
C LEU A 184 1.29 -22.00 2.93
N LEU A 185 0.43 -21.53 2.02
CA LEU A 185 -0.93 -22.07 1.87
C LEU A 185 -0.93 -23.56 1.54
N SER A 186 -0.04 -24.00 0.64
CA SER A 186 0.08 -25.42 0.28
C SER A 186 0.76 -26.28 1.35
N GLN A 187 1.29 -25.68 2.42
CA GLN A 187 2.04 -26.35 3.49
C GLN A 187 3.18 -27.23 2.93
N GLY A 188 3.87 -26.75 1.89
CA GLY A 188 4.94 -27.48 1.21
C GLY A 188 4.48 -28.66 0.35
N ARG A 189 3.16 -28.86 0.16
CA ARG A 189 2.62 -29.85 -0.78
C ARG A 189 2.74 -29.31 -2.21
N LYS A 190 2.79 -30.22 -3.18
CA LYS A 190 2.69 -29.91 -4.61
C LYS A 190 1.35 -29.21 -4.89
N VAL A 191 1.29 -28.47 -6.00
CA VAL A 191 0.08 -27.77 -6.47
C VAL A 191 -0.37 -28.38 -7.80
N ARG A 192 -1.68 -28.35 -8.08
CA ARG A 192 -2.25 -28.71 -9.39
C ARG A 192 -2.27 -27.47 -10.27
N ARG A 193 -1.36 -27.38 -11.22
CA ARG A 193 -1.37 -26.31 -12.20
C ARG A 193 -2.42 -26.61 -13.26
N ILE A 194 -3.31 -25.67 -13.49
CA ILE A 194 -4.35 -25.74 -14.52
C ILE A 194 -3.76 -25.29 -15.84
N ILE A 195 -3.92 -26.12 -16.86
CA ILE A 195 -3.55 -25.85 -18.24
C ILE A 195 -4.85 -25.75 -19.04
N THR A 196 -5.00 -24.65 -19.77
CA THR A 196 -6.14 -24.38 -20.64
C THR A 196 -5.67 -24.36 -22.08
N GLU A 197 -6.31 -25.14 -22.94
CA GLU A 197 -6.13 -25.10 -24.38
C GLU A 197 -7.44 -24.58 -25.01
N ALA A 198 -7.34 -23.40 -25.60
CA ALA A 198 -8.45 -22.70 -26.25
C ALA A 198 -8.20 -22.69 -27.78
N PRO A 199 -9.17 -23.05 -28.63
CA PRO A 199 -9.06 -22.81 -30.06
C PRO A 199 -8.81 -21.33 -30.37
N LEU A 200 -7.97 -21.07 -31.38
CA LEU A 200 -7.48 -19.74 -31.76
C LEU A 200 -8.60 -18.72 -32.08
N ASP A 201 -9.79 -19.20 -32.42
CA ASP A 201 -10.93 -18.36 -32.83
C ASP A 201 -11.80 -17.88 -31.65
N ILE A 202 -11.52 -18.28 -30.41
CA ILE A 202 -12.32 -17.91 -29.22
C ILE A 202 -12.35 -16.40 -28.98
N SER A 203 -11.26 -15.69 -29.25
CA SER A 203 -11.24 -14.23 -29.09
C SER A 203 -12.01 -13.48 -30.19
N ALA A 204 -12.40 -14.16 -31.28
CA ALA A 204 -13.03 -13.57 -32.46
C ALA A 204 -14.55 -13.82 -32.54
N ASN A 205 -15.07 -14.82 -31.83
CA ASN A 205 -16.49 -15.18 -31.83
C ASN A 205 -17.11 -15.02 -30.43
N GLU A 206 -18.15 -14.19 -30.31
CA GLU A 206 -18.90 -14.03 -29.04
C GLU A 206 -19.73 -15.28 -28.68
N ASP A 207 -19.98 -16.18 -29.64
CA ASP A 207 -20.82 -17.39 -29.52
C ASP A 207 -20.02 -18.70 -29.34
N TYR A 208 -18.82 -18.67 -28.74
CA TYR A 208 -18.06 -19.91 -28.51
C TYR A 208 -18.72 -20.80 -27.45
N ASN A 209 -18.68 -22.12 -27.66
CA ASN A 209 -19.17 -23.07 -26.68
C ASN A 209 -18.06 -23.36 -25.66
N ILE A 210 -18.37 -23.18 -24.37
CA ILE A 210 -17.45 -23.48 -23.25
C ILE A 210 -16.89 -24.90 -23.35
N LYS A 211 -17.65 -25.82 -23.95
CA LYS A 211 -17.27 -27.23 -24.17
C LYS A 211 -16.06 -27.42 -25.09
N ASP A 212 -15.67 -26.41 -25.87
CA ASP A 212 -14.55 -26.46 -26.80
C ASP A 212 -13.21 -26.10 -26.13
N VAL A 213 -13.25 -25.60 -24.88
CA VAL A 213 -12.05 -25.33 -24.08
C VAL A 213 -11.62 -26.61 -23.37
N SER A 214 -10.43 -27.12 -23.69
CA SER A 214 -9.85 -28.24 -22.95
C SER A 214 -9.18 -27.72 -21.69
N VAL A 215 -9.65 -28.17 -20.53
CA VAL A 215 -9.04 -27.86 -19.23
C VAL A 215 -8.43 -29.14 -18.68
N SER A 216 -7.14 -29.10 -18.39
CA SER A 216 -6.41 -30.20 -17.75
C SER A 216 -5.62 -29.70 -16.55
N SER A 217 -5.13 -30.62 -15.71
CA SER A 217 -4.28 -30.25 -14.57
C SER A 217 -3.06 -31.16 -14.45
N GLU A 218 -1.92 -30.55 -14.10
CA GLU A 218 -0.66 -31.25 -13.83
C GLU A 218 -0.20 -30.97 -12.39
N VAL A 219 0.49 -31.93 -11.76
CA VAL A 219 1.02 -31.75 -10.39
C VAL A 219 2.45 -31.25 -10.46
N VAL A 220 2.67 -30.01 -10.02
CA VAL A 220 3.97 -29.33 -10.06
C VAL A 220 4.36 -28.78 -8.69
N ASP A 221 5.64 -28.47 -8.51
CA ASP A 221 6.06 -27.60 -7.41
C ASP A 221 5.62 -26.16 -7.68
N VAL A 222 5.56 -25.32 -6.65
CA VAL A 222 5.16 -23.91 -6.81
C VAL A 222 6.12 -23.24 -7.81
N PRO A 223 5.61 -22.72 -8.95
CA PRO A 223 6.44 -22.13 -9.99
C PRO A 223 7.31 -20.99 -9.45
N LEU A 224 8.48 -20.81 -10.06
CA LEU A 224 9.29 -19.62 -9.81
C LEU A 224 8.58 -18.37 -10.35
N PRO A 225 8.86 -17.19 -9.77
CA PRO A 225 8.29 -15.96 -10.28
C PRO A 225 8.74 -15.72 -11.72
N ASN A 226 7.81 -15.49 -12.62
CA ASN A 226 8.10 -15.14 -13.99
C ASN A 226 8.08 -13.62 -14.12
N CYS A 227 9.13 -13.06 -14.73
CA CYS A 227 9.22 -11.63 -15.04
C CYS A 227 8.38 -11.26 -16.27
N SER A 228 7.14 -11.76 -16.34
CA SER A 228 6.18 -11.33 -17.36
C SER A 228 5.75 -9.88 -17.09
N THR A 229 5.44 -9.15 -18.15
CA THR A 229 4.97 -7.76 -18.08
C THR A 229 3.76 -7.67 -17.17
N VAL A 230 3.89 -6.90 -16.09
CA VAL A 230 2.76 -6.52 -15.23
C VAL A 230 1.73 -5.84 -16.10
N GLU A 231 0.48 -6.33 -16.10
CA GLU A 231 -0.62 -5.66 -16.78
C GLU A 231 -0.70 -4.22 -16.26
N LYS A 232 -0.45 -3.26 -17.16
CA LYS A 232 -0.55 -1.83 -16.83
C LYS A 232 -1.99 -1.54 -16.45
N TRP A 233 -2.21 -0.79 -15.38
CA TRP A 233 -3.55 -0.41 -14.96
C TRP A 233 -4.31 0.31 -16.08
N ASP A 234 -5.48 -0.21 -16.44
CA ASP A 234 -6.37 0.37 -17.44
C ASP A 234 -7.00 1.71 -17.00
N SER A 235 -6.81 2.10 -15.74
CA SER A 235 -7.31 3.37 -15.21
C SER A 235 -6.44 3.98 -14.10
N ASN A 236 -5.62 4.97 -14.47
CA ASN A 236 -4.95 5.86 -13.51
C ASN A 236 -5.93 6.53 -12.55
N THR A 237 -7.18 6.78 -12.97
CA THR A 237 -8.21 7.38 -12.11
C THR A 237 -8.59 6.47 -10.94
N VAL A 238 -8.89 5.19 -11.19
CA VAL A 238 -9.33 4.28 -10.12
C VAL A 238 -8.18 3.99 -9.16
N GLY A 239 -6.98 3.79 -9.69
CA GLY A 239 -5.77 3.65 -8.89
C GLY A 239 -5.51 4.81 -7.94
N TYR A 240 -5.69 6.03 -8.44
CA TYR A 240 -5.57 7.25 -7.65
C TYR A 240 -6.65 7.35 -6.56
N MET A 241 -7.90 6.98 -6.88
CA MET A 241 -9.01 6.94 -5.92
C MET A 241 -8.75 5.94 -4.80
N VAL A 242 -8.27 4.74 -5.12
CA VAL A 242 -7.86 3.71 -4.14
C VAL A 242 -6.82 4.28 -3.19
N CYS A 243 -5.78 4.92 -3.73
CA CYS A 243 -4.68 5.49 -2.95
C CYS A 243 -5.19 6.54 -1.94
N ILE A 244 -5.95 7.55 -2.40
CA ILE A 244 -6.43 8.63 -1.54
C ILE A 244 -7.46 8.13 -0.53
N THR A 245 -8.45 7.35 -0.97
CA THR A 245 -9.48 6.84 -0.08
C THR A 245 -8.87 5.96 1.01
N ASN A 246 -7.94 5.07 0.65
CA ASN A 246 -7.24 4.22 1.62
C ASN A 246 -6.39 5.06 2.59
N ALA A 247 -5.70 6.09 2.11
CA ALA A 247 -4.90 6.99 2.95
C ALA A 247 -5.74 7.67 4.04
N PHE A 248 -6.91 8.24 3.69
CA PHE A 248 -7.77 8.86 4.69
C PHE A 248 -8.37 7.85 5.69
N ILE A 249 -8.78 6.67 5.22
CA ILE A 249 -9.28 5.60 6.10
C ILE A 249 -8.18 5.14 7.06
N ARG A 250 -6.95 4.93 6.58
CA ARG A 250 -5.82 4.52 7.41
C ARG A 250 -5.41 5.59 8.42
N VAL A 251 -5.41 6.87 8.06
CA VAL A 251 -5.15 7.96 9.02
C VAL A 251 -6.22 8.01 10.12
N LEU A 252 -7.49 7.77 9.76
CA LEU A 252 -8.60 7.71 10.70
C LEU A 252 -8.45 6.56 11.70
N LEU A 253 -8.06 5.36 11.23
CA LEU A 253 -7.86 4.18 12.07
C LEU A 253 -6.55 4.24 12.87
N ASN A 254 -5.49 4.75 12.24
CA ASN A 254 -4.13 4.80 12.75
C ASN A 254 -3.49 6.17 12.48
N SER A 255 -3.69 7.11 13.40
CA SER A 255 -3.10 8.46 13.31
C SER A 255 -1.55 8.51 13.35
N ARG A 256 -0.88 7.35 13.57
CA ARG A 256 0.59 7.21 13.53
C ARG A 256 1.11 6.79 12.16
N ASP A 257 0.23 6.43 11.22
CA ASP A 257 0.59 6.04 9.87
C ASP A 257 1.10 7.27 9.07
N GLU A 258 2.40 7.52 9.14
CA GLU A 258 3.02 8.69 8.51
C GLU A 258 2.97 8.63 6.97
N LEU A 259 2.93 7.44 6.38
CA LEU A 259 2.76 7.29 4.93
C LEU A 259 1.32 7.61 4.52
N ALA A 260 0.33 7.03 5.17
CA ALA A 260 -1.06 7.40 4.87
C ALA A 260 -1.30 8.91 5.10
N LEU A 261 -0.69 9.49 6.14
CA LEU A 261 -0.78 10.92 6.43
C LEU A 261 -0.19 11.79 5.32
N ALA A 262 1.03 11.48 4.86
CA ALA A 262 1.65 12.21 3.76
C ALA A 262 0.80 12.10 2.48
N THR A 263 0.24 10.94 2.16
CA THR A 263 -0.63 10.74 1.00
C THR A 263 -1.89 11.58 1.11
N ALA A 264 -2.52 11.58 2.29
CA ALA A 264 -3.73 12.36 2.55
C ALA A 264 -3.47 13.88 2.46
N MET A 265 -2.35 14.36 3.01
CA MET A 265 -1.97 15.77 2.98
C MET A 265 -1.56 16.26 1.59
N ALA A 266 -0.91 15.40 0.81
CA ALA A 266 -0.52 15.72 -0.56
C ALA A 266 -1.68 15.55 -1.57
N SER A 267 -2.75 14.88 -1.16
CA SER A 267 -3.96 14.65 -1.96
C SER A 267 -4.57 15.98 -2.45
N PRO A 268 -5.38 15.96 -3.52
CA PRO A 268 -5.97 17.15 -4.11
C PRO A 268 -7.03 17.79 -3.21
N ILE A 269 -7.50 17.06 -2.21
CA ILE A 269 -8.43 17.55 -1.20
C ILE A 269 -7.76 18.60 -0.32
N ILE A 270 -6.48 18.39 0.00
CA ILE A 270 -5.72 19.21 0.94
C ILE A 270 -4.70 20.07 0.18
N GLU A 271 -3.90 19.47 -0.70
CA GLU A 271 -2.79 20.11 -1.43
C GLU A 271 -1.85 20.85 -0.46
N LEU A 272 -1.46 20.17 0.63
CA LEU A 272 -0.47 20.73 1.54
C LEU A 272 0.88 20.81 0.80
N PRO A 273 1.52 21.98 0.68
CA PRO A 273 2.79 22.08 -0.01
C PRO A 273 3.89 21.37 0.78
N HIS A 274 4.92 20.92 0.07
CA HIS A 274 6.03 20.18 0.64
C HIS A 274 6.69 20.91 1.84
N ASP A 275 7.00 22.20 1.71
CA ASP A 275 7.60 22.99 2.79
C ASP A 275 6.75 23.02 4.07
N ALA A 276 5.42 23.08 3.93
CA ALA A 276 4.50 23.01 5.07
C ALA A 276 4.56 21.65 5.78
N PHE A 277 4.66 20.56 5.01
CA PHE A 277 4.79 19.22 5.57
C PHE A 277 6.11 19.05 6.31
N THR A 278 7.22 19.56 5.76
CA THR A 278 8.52 19.54 6.44
C THR A 278 8.50 20.36 7.73
N LYS A 279 7.89 21.55 7.72
CA LYS A 279 7.69 22.36 8.93
C LYS A 279 6.83 21.64 9.97
N LEU A 280 5.82 20.88 9.54
CA LEU A 280 4.98 20.08 10.43
C LEU A 280 5.77 18.93 11.05
N LYS A 281 6.59 18.23 10.27
CA LYS A 281 7.47 17.16 10.73
C LYS A 281 8.50 17.66 11.74
N ARG A 282 9.13 18.81 11.48
CA ARG A 282 10.05 19.45 12.45
C ARG A 282 9.33 19.79 13.75
N LEU A 283 8.16 20.40 13.65
CA LEU A 283 7.34 20.74 14.82
C LEU A 283 6.93 19.49 15.63
N SER A 284 6.62 18.38 14.95
CA SER A 284 6.23 17.14 15.62
C SER A 284 7.40 16.50 16.36
N LEU A 285 8.59 16.52 15.78
CA LEU A 285 9.83 16.06 16.42
C LEU A 285 10.19 16.93 17.63
N ASP A 286 10.14 18.25 17.50
CA ASP A 286 10.41 19.19 18.59
C ASP A 286 9.46 18.96 19.79
N ARG A 287 8.20 18.62 19.50
CA ARG A 287 7.18 18.36 20.53
C ARG A 287 7.11 16.91 20.99
N LYS A 288 7.88 16.00 20.38
CA LYS A 288 7.80 14.55 20.61
C LYS A 288 6.36 14.03 20.49
N MET A 289 5.63 14.51 19.49
CA MET A 289 4.25 14.11 19.19
C MET A 289 4.17 13.51 17.79
N PRO A 290 3.26 12.55 17.53
CA PRO A 290 2.92 12.14 16.17
C PRO A 290 2.54 13.32 15.28
N MET A 291 2.88 13.26 13.98
CA MET A 291 2.64 14.34 13.03
C MET A 291 1.15 14.72 12.92
N CYS A 292 0.25 13.74 12.83
CA CYS A 292 -1.20 14.00 12.75
C CYS A 292 -1.70 14.74 14.00
N GLN A 293 -1.29 14.29 15.19
CA GLN A 293 -1.63 14.95 16.45
C GLN A 293 -1.06 16.37 16.55
N SER A 294 0.13 16.59 15.99
CA SER A 294 0.76 17.91 15.92
C SER A 294 -0.06 18.87 15.05
N ALA A 295 -0.58 18.42 13.91
CA ALA A 295 -1.45 19.20 13.05
C ALA A 295 -2.77 19.55 13.76
N ILE A 296 -3.43 18.56 14.37
CA ILE A 296 -4.67 18.77 15.14
C ILE A 296 -4.44 19.77 16.28
N SER A 297 -3.39 19.58 17.07
CA SER A 297 -3.03 20.46 18.19
C SER A 297 -2.78 21.90 17.71
N TYR A 298 -2.05 22.04 16.61
CA TYR A 298 -1.76 23.35 16.02
C TYR A 298 -3.03 24.08 15.57
N VAL A 299 -3.91 23.40 14.81
CA VAL A 299 -5.18 23.98 14.34
C VAL A 299 -6.10 24.34 15.50
N LYS A 300 -6.24 23.46 16.49
CA LYS A 300 -7.04 23.74 17.70
C LYS A 300 -6.54 24.97 18.44
N ARG A 301 -5.22 25.10 18.65
CA ARG A 301 -4.62 26.29 19.27
C ARG A 301 -4.83 27.57 18.45
N ALA A 302 -4.75 27.48 17.12
CA ALA A 302 -5.02 28.60 16.25
C ALA A 302 -6.49 29.07 16.32
N ARG A 303 -7.44 28.14 16.49
CA ARG A 303 -8.89 28.42 16.59
C ARG A 303 -9.31 28.98 17.95
N LEU A 304 -8.78 28.43 19.05
CA LEU A 304 -9.16 28.83 20.41
C LEU A 304 -8.74 30.28 20.76
N GLY A 305 -7.68 30.80 20.14
CA GLY A 305 -7.20 32.16 20.35
C GLY A 305 -6.71 32.45 21.78
N GLY A 306 -6.33 33.71 22.05
CA GLY A 306 -5.92 34.20 23.38
C GLY A 306 -4.41 34.18 23.68
N LYS A 307 -3.93 35.16 24.47
CA LYS A 307 -2.49 35.38 24.78
C LYS A 307 -1.79 34.16 25.41
N SER A 308 -2.53 33.27 26.08
CA SER A 308 -2.03 32.08 26.78
C SER A 308 -2.11 30.77 25.98
N TYR A 309 -2.91 30.71 24.89
CA TYR A 309 -3.14 29.49 24.11
C TYR A 309 -2.76 29.59 22.63
N ALA A 310 -2.62 30.82 22.10
CA ALA A 310 -2.22 31.05 20.72
C ALA A 310 -0.93 30.30 20.37
N ALA A 311 -0.85 29.82 19.13
CA ALA A 311 0.43 29.37 18.60
C ALA A 311 1.43 30.54 18.63
N PRO A 312 2.73 30.29 18.88
CA PRO A 312 3.73 31.36 18.88
C PRO A 312 3.60 32.23 17.62
N GLU A 313 3.70 33.56 17.75
CA GLU A 313 3.53 34.49 16.62
C GLU A 313 4.47 34.17 15.44
N LYS A 314 5.62 33.56 15.73
CA LYS A 314 6.65 33.10 14.77
C LYS A 314 6.52 31.62 14.38
N CYS A 315 5.37 30.99 14.55
CA CYS A 315 5.22 29.58 14.18
C CYS A 315 5.35 29.40 12.65
N PRO A 316 6.24 28.53 12.17
CA PRO A 316 6.51 28.36 10.73
C PRO A 316 5.30 27.81 9.96
N LEU A 317 4.32 27.21 10.66
CA LEU A 317 3.08 26.69 10.06
C LEU A 317 2.00 27.75 9.81
N LYS A 318 2.19 28.98 10.30
CA LYS A 318 1.20 30.07 10.19
C LYS A 318 0.71 30.33 8.76
N PRO A 319 1.58 30.33 7.72
CA PRO A 319 1.13 30.51 6.34
C PRO A 319 0.22 29.39 5.83
N TYR A 320 0.26 28.20 6.43
CA TYR A 320 -0.42 26.99 5.94
C TYR A 320 -1.63 26.59 6.80
N ILE A 321 -2.03 27.44 7.75
CA ILE A 321 -3.13 27.15 8.68
C ILE A 321 -4.42 26.76 7.96
N TYR A 322 -4.73 27.38 6.81
CA TYR A 322 -5.94 27.08 6.05
C TYR A 322 -5.95 25.62 5.55
N LYS A 323 -4.87 25.16 4.92
CA LYS A 323 -4.77 23.78 4.41
C LYS A 323 -4.74 22.75 5.55
N LEU A 324 -4.04 23.05 6.65
CA LEU A 324 -4.05 22.21 7.85
C LEU A 324 -5.45 22.16 8.49
N ALA A 325 -6.18 23.27 8.53
CA ALA A 325 -7.55 23.33 9.01
C ALA A 325 -8.49 22.48 8.15
N LEU A 326 -8.36 22.54 6.82
CA LEU A 326 -9.12 21.68 5.90
C LEU A 326 -8.89 20.18 6.19
N PHE A 327 -7.64 19.79 6.44
CA PHE A 327 -7.31 18.40 6.81
C PHE A 327 -7.94 18.01 8.15
N VAL A 328 -7.79 18.85 9.17
CA VAL A 328 -8.34 18.58 10.51
C VAL A 328 -9.87 18.54 10.49
N ASP A 329 -10.52 19.43 9.75
CA ASP A 329 -11.98 19.44 9.61
C ASP A 329 -12.49 18.20 8.90
N LEU A 330 -11.82 17.80 7.80
CA LEU A 330 -12.19 16.55 7.13
C LEU A 330 -12.03 15.36 8.05
N LEU A 331 -10.90 15.24 8.76
CA LEU A 331 -10.70 14.13 9.69
C LEU A 331 -11.73 14.14 10.83
N SER A 332 -12.12 15.31 11.33
CA SER A 332 -13.20 15.47 12.31
C SER A 332 -14.56 15.07 11.74
N ASP A 333 -14.89 15.45 10.49
CA ASP A 333 -16.12 15.04 9.81
C ASP A 333 -16.20 13.49 9.70
N LEU A 334 -15.08 12.84 9.35
CA LEU A 334 -15.02 11.37 9.24
C LEU A 334 -15.13 10.70 10.62
N GLN A 335 -14.47 11.24 11.64
CA GLN A 335 -14.56 10.72 13.01
C GLN A 335 -15.99 10.86 13.56
N ALA A 336 -16.64 12.00 13.34
CA ALA A 336 -18.04 12.20 13.73
C ALA A 336 -18.96 11.18 13.03
N ALA A 337 -18.70 10.86 11.75
CA ALA A 337 -19.45 9.80 11.07
C ALA A 337 -19.27 8.42 11.73
N VAL A 338 -18.08 8.10 12.24
CA VAL A 338 -17.83 6.84 12.98
C VAL A 338 -18.55 6.82 14.33
N GLU A 339 -18.56 7.94 15.05
CA GLU A 339 -19.04 8.02 16.43
C GLU A 339 -20.54 8.30 16.55
N GLU A 340 -21.17 8.91 15.55
CA GLU A 340 -22.55 9.44 15.67
C GLU A 340 -23.57 8.69 14.80
N ARG A 341 -23.14 7.81 13.89
CA ARG A 341 -24.02 7.15 12.92
C ARG A 341 -24.06 5.62 13.10
N PRO A 342 -25.18 4.97 12.72
CA PRO A 342 -25.22 3.52 12.56
C PRO A 342 -24.16 3.04 11.57
N THR A 343 -23.62 1.84 11.78
CA THR A 343 -22.48 1.29 11.04
C THR A 343 -22.60 1.41 9.51
N ALA A 344 -23.72 0.96 8.93
CA ALA A 344 -23.94 1.03 7.48
C ALA A 344 -23.93 2.48 6.95
N ASP A 345 -24.62 3.37 7.66
CA ASP A 345 -24.72 4.78 7.31
C ASP A 345 -23.40 5.51 7.50
N ALA A 346 -22.61 5.14 8.52
CA ALA A 346 -21.30 5.71 8.81
C ALA A 346 -20.32 5.44 7.67
N VAL A 347 -20.17 4.17 7.26
CA VAL A 347 -19.25 3.78 6.17
C VAL A 347 -19.67 4.43 4.85
N SER A 348 -20.97 4.41 4.54
CA SER A 348 -21.55 5.09 3.37
C SER A 348 -21.27 6.60 3.37
N ASN A 349 -21.40 7.24 4.53
CA ASN A 349 -21.14 8.67 4.69
C ASN A 349 -19.65 9.00 4.50
N ILE A 350 -18.75 8.20 5.05
CA ILE A 350 -17.29 8.37 4.91
C ILE A 350 -16.89 8.29 3.44
N ILE A 351 -17.30 7.22 2.75
CA ILE A 351 -17.00 7.04 1.32
C ILE A 351 -17.57 8.20 0.50
N SER A 352 -18.83 8.56 0.73
CA SER A 352 -19.49 9.66 0.01
C SER A 352 -18.85 11.02 0.29
N THR A 353 -18.41 11.27 1.53
CA THR A 353 -17.73 12.51 1.91
C THR A 353 -16.38 12.61 1.21
N LEU A 354 -15.57 11.54 1.18
CA LEU A 354 -14.28 11.53 0.47
C LEU A 354 -14.46 11.76 -1.03
N VAL A 355 -15.37 11.03 -1.69
CA VAL A 355 -15.65 11.19 -3.13
C VAL A 355 -16.16 12.62 -3.44
N ARG A 356 -17.04 13.17 -2.60
CA ARG A 356 -17.53 14.54 -2.75
C ARG A 356 -16.41 15.58 -2.62
N ARG A 357 -15.51 15.41 -1.64
CA ARG A 357 -14.37 16.30 -1.43
C ARG A 357 -13.39 16.27 -2.61
N ILE A 358 -13.16 15.08 -3.18
CA ILE A 358 -12.34 14.91 -4.39
C ILE A 358 -12.98 15.60 -5.60
N ASN A 359 -14.30 15.45 -5.80
CA ASN A 359 -15.01 16.16 -6.88
C ASN A 359 -14.89 17.69 -6.75
N GLY A 360 -14.98 18.19 -5.51
CA GLY A 360 -14.81 19.61 -5.20
C GLY A 360 -13.43 20.16 -5.58
N ALA A 361 -12.40 19.32 -5.67
CA ALA A 361 -11.04 19.72 -5.98
C ALA A 361 -10.78 20.02 -7.48
N LYS A 362 -11.74 19.73 -8.39
CA LYS A 362 -11.87 20.13 -9.82
C LYS A 362 -10.64 20.13 -10.77
N LYS A 363 -9.40 19.85 -10.35
CA LYS A 363 -8.17 20.15 -11.11
C LYS A 363 -7.32 18.95 -11.55
N HIS A 364 -7.79 17.71 -11.39
CA HIS A 364 -6.88 16.55 -11.47
C HIS A 364 -7.05 15.66 -12.69
N GLY A 365 -7.90 15.99 -13.68
CA GLY A 365 -8.05 15.15 -14.87
C GLY A 365 -8.63 13.76 -14.58
N LEU A 366 -9.38 13.61 -13.47
CA LEU A 366 -10.08 12.38 -13.10
C LEU A 366 -11.27 12.15 -14.05
N VAL A 367 -11.42 10.91 -14.52
CA VAL A 367 -12.60 10.50 -15.30
C VAL A 367 -13.75 10.22 -14.33
N TRP A 368 -14.71 11.14 -14.24
CA TRP A 368 -15.77 11.09 -13.22
C TRP A 368 -16.64 9.83 -13.27
N GLU A 369 -16.91 9.29 -14.46
CA GLU A 369 -17.61 8.01 -14.62
C GLU A 369 -16.88 6.87 -13.88
N LYS A 370 -15.55 6.80 -14.02
CA LYS A 370 -14.72 5.81 -13.32
C LYS A 370 -14.68 6.08 -11.80
N VAL A 371 -14.77 7.34 -11.37
CA VAL A 371 -14.87 7.70 -9.94
C VAL A 371 -16.20 7.24 -9.34
N LEU A 372 -17.31 7.41 -10.07
CA LEU A 372 -18.62 6.93 -9.63
C LEU A 372 -18.68 5.42 -9.61
N HIS A 373 -18.13 4.74 -10.62
CA HIS A 373 -18.00 3.29 -10.62
C HIS A 373 -17.20 2.80 -9.40
N PHE A 374 -16.01 3.38 -9.16
CA PHE A 374 -15.22 3.08 -7.95
C PHE A 374 -16.01 3.28 -6.66
N LYS A 375 -16.78 4.37 -6.55
CA LYS A 375 -17.64 4.61 -5.38
C LYS A 375 -18.64 3.45 -5.20
N THR A 376 -19.34 3.06 -6.27
CA THR A 376 -20.34 1.98 -6.20
C THR A 376 -19.71 0.66 -5.79
N GLU A 377 -18.59 0.28 -6.42
CA GLU A 377 -17.86 -0.95 -6.08
C GLU A 377 -17.36 -0.95 -4.63
N LEU A 378 -16.86 0.18 -4.14
CA LEU A 378 -16.41 0.31 -2.74
C LEU A 378 -17.57 0.20 -1.75
N MET A 379 -18.75 0.72 -2.10
CA MET A 379 -19.96 0.60 -1.29
C MET A 379 -20.48 -0.85 -1.26
N GLN A 380 -20.41 -1.56 -2.39
CA GLN A 380 -20.76 -2.98 -2.45
C GLN A 380 -19.78 -3.83 -1.62
N LEU A 381 -18.48 -3.55 -1.72
CA LEU A 381 -17.48 -4.20 -0.88
C LEU A 381 -17.77 -3.98 0.61
N ALA A 382 -18.07 -2.74 1.01
CA ALA A 382 -18.44 -2.43 2.39
C ALA A 382 -19.67 -3.23 2.86
N GLY A 383 -20.70 -3.36 2.02
CA GLY A 383 -21.88 -4.17 2.31
C GLY A 383 -21.54 -5.65 2.52
N ARG A 384 -20.75 -6.25 1.61
CA ARG A 384 -20.30 -7.65 1.76
C ARG A 384 -19.53 -7.88 3.06
N LEU A 385 -18.62 -6.96 3.40
CA LEU A 385 -17.84 -7.06 4.65
C LEU A 385 -18.73 -6.93 5.89
N GLN A 386 -19.82 -6.17 5.81
CA GLN A 386 -20.80 -6.05 6.89
C GLN A 386 -21.62 -7.34 7.06
N ASP A 387 -22.03 -7.97 5.97
CA ASP A 387 -22.82 -9.22 5.99
C ASP A 387 -22.01 -10.41 6.50
N GLU A 388 -20.69 -10.40 6.33
CA GLU A 388 -19.79 -11.41 6.89
C GLU A 388 -19.59 -11.30 8.42
N ASP A 389 -19.94 -10.17 9.04
CA ASP A 389 -19.71 -9.88 10.47
C ASP A 389 -20.92 -10.22 11.38
N VAL A 390 -21.98 -10.86 10.84
CA VAL A 390 -23.26 -11.09 11.55
C VAL A 390 -23.15 -11.97 12.81
N ASP A 391 -22.02 -12.66 13.04
CA ASP A 391 -21.80 -13.54 14.21
C ASP A 391 -21.10 -12.88 15.41
N VAL A 392 -20.72 -11.60 15.35
CA VAL A 392 -20.14 -10.93 16.53
C VAL A 392 -21.27 -10.29 17.34
N ASP A 393 -21.68 -10.96 18.41
CA ASP A 393 -22.62 -10.50 19.44
C ASP A 393 -22.44 -8.99 19.76
N ASP A 394 -23.19 -8.13 19.06
CA ASP A 394 -23.30 -6.68 19.33
C ASP A 394 -24.03 -6.39 20.66
N ALA A 395 -24.36 -7.43 21.42
CA ALA A 395 -25.22 -7.37 22.60
C ALA A 395 -24.49 -7.13 23.93
N LYS A 396 -23.15 -7.01 23.98
CA LYS A 396 -22.44 -6.82 25.26
C LYS A 396 -21.40 -5.70 25.23
N GLY A 397 -21.90 -4.46 25.23
CA GLY A 397 -21.15 -3.30 25.78
C GLY A 397 -20.07 -2.68 24.90
N GLY A 398 -20.12 -2.89 23.58
CA GLY A 398 -19.17 -2.28 22.64
C GLY A 398 -19.26 -0.74 22.61
N MET A 399 -18.10 -0.08 22.58
CA MET A 399 -17.99 1.37 22.35
C MET A 399 -18.65 1.72 21.01
N LEU A 400 -19.49 2.77 21.00
CA LEU A 400 -20.15 3.25 19.79
C LEU A 400 -19.09 3.49 18.70
N GLY A 401 -19.32 2.94 17.49
CA GLY A 401 -18.37 3.02 16.37
C GLY A 401 -17.38 1.85 16.22
N SER A 402 -17.31 0.89 17.16
CA SER A 402 -16.40 -0.28 17.06
C SER A 402 -16.68 -1.16 15.83
N ALA A 403 -17.95 -1.37 15.48
CA ALA A 403 -18.35 -2.12 14.28
C ALA A 403 -17.96 -1.36 13.00
N THR A 404 -18.22 -0.05 12.96
CA THR A 404 -17.76 0.84 11.87
C THR A 404 -16.25 0.77 11.68
N GLN A 405 -15.48 0.83 12.78
CA GLN A 405 -14.02 0.71 12.73
C GLN A 405 -13.58 -0.65 12.21
N ASN A 406 -14.30 -1.75 12.52
CA ASN A 406 -13.98 -3.06 11.96
C ASN A 406 -14.11 -3.07 10.44
N ILE A 407 -15.25 -2.60 9.92
CA ILE A 407 -15.49 -2.58 8.48
C ILE A 407 -14.48 -1.66 7.78
N LEU A 408 -14.19 -0.49 8.35
CA LEU A 408 -13.16 0.41 7.82
C LEU A 408 -11.77 -0.23 7.83
N GLN A 409 -11.42 -1.00 8.87
CA GLN A 409 -10.15 -1.72 8.93
C GLN A 409 -10.08 -2.80 7.85
N ARG A 410 -11.16 -3.57 7.65
CA ARG A 410 -11.23 -4.60 6.60
C ARG A 410 -11.20 -3.99 5.20
N LEU A 411 -11.85 -2.83 5.00
CA LEU A 411 -11.75 -2.05 3.77
C LEU A 411 -10.31 -1.57 3.52
N ALA A 412 -9.64 -1.02 4.53
CA ALA A 412 -8.26 -0.55 4.41
C ALA A 412 -7.28 -1.71 4.11
N ASP A 413 -7.45 -2.83 4.78
CA ASP A 413 -6.67 -4.05 4.56
C ASP A 413 -6.90 -4.59 3.14
N PHE A 414 -8.15 -4.64 2.68
CA PHE A 414 -8.49 -5.04 1.31
C PHE A 414 -7.82 -4.12 0.29
N LEU A 415 -7.94 -2.80 0.43
CA LEU A 415 -7.34 -1.83 -0.50
C LEU A 415 -5.80 -1.89 -0.49
N SER A 416 -5.17 -2.18 0.65
CA SER A 416 -3.71 -2.26 0.78
C SER A 416 -3.12 -3.55 0.20
N THR A 417 -3.90 -4.62 0.11
CA THR A 417 -3.42 -5.96 -0.27
C THR A 417 -3.65 -6.34 -1.73
N ARG A 418 -4.20 -5.42 -2.53
CA ARG A 418 -4.58 -5.64 -3.94
C ARG A 418 -3.42 -5.94 -4.88
N ARG A 419 -2.28 -5.29 -4.65
CA ARG A 419 -1.14 -5.34 -5.56
C ARG A 419 0.03 -6.06 -4.91
N THR A 420 0.49 -7.12 -5.55
CA THR A 420 1.65 -7.90 -5.10
C THR A 420 2.87 -7.75 -6.01
N SER A 421 2.73 -7.13 -7.19
CA SER A 421 3.83 -6.89 -8.13
C SER A 421 4.19 -5.41 -8.25
N TYR A 422 5.50 -5.10 -8.16
CA TYR A 422 6.03 -3.78 -8.49
C TYR A 422 7.51 -3.88 -8.89
N MET A 423 7.94 -3.01 -9.79
CA MET A 423 9.37 -2.86 -10.13
C MET A 423 9.97 -1.72 -9.31
N THR A 424 10.94 -2.02 -8.44
CA THR A 424 11.61 -1.03 -7.58
C THR A 424 12.15 0.16 -8.37
N ALA A 425 12.74 -0.08 -9.55
CA ALA A 425 13.20 0.96 -10.46
C ALA A 425 12.05 1.82 -11.02
N GLU A 426 10.88 1.25 -11.33
CA GLU A 426 9.74 2.07 -11.74
C GLU A 426 9.22 2.94 -10.59
N LEU A 427 9.32 2.45 -9.35
CA LEU A 427 8.94 3.18 -8.14
C LEU A 427 10.03 4.12 -7.63
N ILE A 428 11.20 4.24 -8.26
CA ILE A 428 12.28 5.09 -7.77
C ILE A 428 12.84 5.98 -8.88
N ASP A 429 12.93 5.44 -10.10
CA ASP A 429 13.63 6.07 -11.23
C ASP A 429 12.64 6.66 -12.28
N ASN A 430 11.45 6.07 -12.50
CA ASN A 430 10.47 6.56 -13.50
C ASN A 430 9.65 7.81 -13.07
N TYR A 431 10.17 8.61 -12.14
CA TYR A 431 9.48 9.79 -11.61
C TYR A 431 9.74 11.09 -12.38
N GLU A 432 10.50 11.05 -13.47
CA GLU A 432 10.61 12.20 -14.36
C GLU A 432 9.26 12.46 -15.07
N HIS A 433 8.53 13.42 -14.52
CA HIS A 433 7.44 14.21 -15.13
C HIS A 433 6.87 13.71 -16.47
N ASN A 434 6.23 12.54 -16.47
CA ASN A 434 5.17 12.29 -17.44
C ASN A 434 4.06 13.29 -17.10
N LYS A 435 3.81 14.23 -18.02
CA LYS A 435 2.89 15.38 -17.93
C LYS A 435 1.41 15.00 -17.78
N THR A 436 1.10 13.90 -17.10
CA THR A 436 -0.24 13.43 -16.86
C THR A 436 -0.73 13.99 -15.51
N PRO A 437 -1.90 14.66 -15.46
CA PRO A 437 -2.39 15.39 -14.28
C PRO A 437 -2.77 14.51 -13.05
N LEU A 438 -2.56 13.19 -13.13
CA LEU A 438 -2.96 12.19 -12.14
C LEU A 438 -1.77 11.52 -11.43
N ASN A 439 -0.69 12.25 -11.17
CA ASN A 439 0.43 11.68 -10.42
C ASN A 439 0.08 11.63 -8.93
N ILE A 440 0.16 10.43 -8.35
CA ILE A 440 0.19 10.26 -6.89
C ILE A 440 1.38 11.08 -6.39
N PRO A 441 1.19 12.01 -5.44
CA PRO A 441 2.28 12.87 -4.97
C PRO A 441 3.47 12.05 -4.51
N GLU A 442 4.67 12.49 -4.88
CA GLU A 442 5.89 11.80 -4.52
C GLU A 442 6.08 11.85 -3.01
N MET A 443 5.70 10.76 -2.36
CA MET A 443 5.69 10.60 -0.92
C MET A 443 7.05 10.92 -0.31
N VAL A 444 8.12 10.51 -0.99
CA VAL A 444 9.46 10.77 -0.50
C VAL A 444 9.84 12.24 -0.61
N LYS A 445 9.42 12.96 -1.66
CA LYS A 445 9.61 14.42 -1.73
C LYS A 445 9.11 15.08 -0.46
N TYR A 446 7.94 14.66 0.06
CA TYR A 446 7.40 15.21 1.30
C TYR A 446 8.28 15.00 2.54
N PHE A 447 9.14 13.98 2.56
CA PHE A 447 10.06 13.73 3.67
C PHE A 447 11.46 14.32 3.48
N ARG A 448 11.78 14.85 2.30
CA ARG A 448 13.02 15.59 2.04
C ARG A 448 12.99 16.90 2.81
N THR A 449 14.12 17.37 3.31
CA THR A 449 14.18 18.79 3.68
C THR A 449 14.16 19.58 2.37
N PRO A 450 13.31 20.61 2.20
CA PRO A 450 13.41 21.49 1.04
C PRO A 450 14.84 22.02 1.00
N VAL A 451 15.52 21.83 -0.14
CA VAL A 451 16.70 22.62 -0.44
C VAL A 451 16.23 24.08 -0.40
N SER A 452 16.95 24.94 0.33
CA SER A 452 16.59 26.36 0.39
C SER A 452 16.50 26.92 -1.03
N GLU A 453 15.48 27.75 -1.31
CA GLU A 453 15.38 28.46 -2.60
C GLU A 453 16.64 29.30 -2.89
N ASP A 454 17.48 29.56 -1.89
CA ASP A 454 18.80 30.19 -2.03
C ASP A 454 19.87 29.30 -2.72
N GLU A 455 19.58 28.02 -3.02
CA GLU A 455 20.52 27.12 -3.74
C GLU A 455 20.05 26.73 -5.16
N ASP A 456 18.86 27.16 -5.60
CA ASP A 456 18.34 26.88 -6.94
C ASP A 456 17.86 28.18 -7.64
N ASP A 457 18.79 29.06 -8.06
CA ASP A 457 18.71 29.78 -9.36
C ASP A 457 20.01 30.52 -9.79
N ASP A 458 21.12 30.45 -9.04
CA ASP A 458 22.33 31.19 -9.42
C ASP A 458 23.18 30.46 -10.50
N GLY A 459 22.86 29.19 -10.76
CA GLY A 459 23.70 28.27 -11.54
C GLY A 459 23.37 28.15 -13.04
N TYR A 460 22.27 28.75 -13.50
CA TYR A 460 21.86 28.67 -14.91
C TYR A 460 22.43 29.80 -15.78
N ASP A 461 22.83 30.92 -15.18
CA ASP A 461 23.51 32.03 -15.88
C ASP A 461 25.04 31.84 -15.99
N VAL A 462 25.58 30.77 -15.40
CA VAL A 462 27.00 30.44 -15.49
C VAL A 462 27.24 29.48 -16.66
N PRO A 463 28.04 29.87 -17.67
CA PRO A 463 28.34 29.02 -18.81
C PRO A 463 28.86 27.64 -18.39
N LEU A 464 28.44 26.59 -19.10
CA LEU A 464 28.75 25.19 -18.80
C LEU A 464 30.24 24.92 -18.50
N HIS A 465 31.16 25.63 -19.17
CA HIS A 465 32.61 25.47 -18.95
C HIS A 465 33.07 25.88 -17.54
N LYS A 466 32.47 26.92 -16.94
CA LYS A 466 32.77 27.35 -15.56
C LYS A 466 32.18 26.43 -14.51
N ARG A 467 31.06 25.76 -14.83
CA ARG A 467 30.49 24.72 -13.98
C ARG A 467 31.38 23.48 -13.95
N LEU A 468 31.93 23.09 -15.11
CA LEU A 468 32.84 21.96 -15.23
C LEU A 468 34.19 22.19 -14.54
N GLU A 469 34.68 23.43 -14.50
CA GLU A 469 35.89 23.81 -13.74
C GLU A 469 35.78 23.55 -12.23
N LYS A 470 34.56 23.58 -11.67
CA LYS A 470 34.31 23.38 -10.24
C LYS A 470 34.37 21.91 -9.81
N TYR A 471 34.23 21.00 -10.77
CA TYR A 471 34.30 19.53 -10.55
C TYR A 471 35.63 18.93 -11.00
N CYS A 472 36.53 19.73 -11.55
CA CYS A 472 37.89 19.30 -11.88
C CYS A 472 38.73 19.32 -10.61
N THR A 473 39.08 18.15 -10.10
CA THR A 473 40.07 18.03 -9.01
C THR A 473 41.45 18.44 -9.52
N ASP A 474 42.33 18.94 -8.65
CA ASP A 474 43.67 19.41 -9.06
C ASP A 474 44.50 18.32 -9.77
N SER A 475 44.21 17.04 -9.51
CA SER A 475 44.78 15.89 -10.23
C SER A 475 44.37 15.81 -11.71
N GLN A 476 43.19 16.31 -12.08
CA GLN A 476 42.70 16.33 -13.46
C GLN A 476 43.22 17.54 -14.26
N ARG A 477 43.61 18.62 -13.58
CA ARG A 477 44.25 19.79 -14.20
C ARG A 477 45.67 19.48 -14.69
N GLU A 478 46.44 18.66 -13.95
CA GLU A 478 47.77 18.20 -14.40
C GLU A 478 47.70 17.31 -15.64
N CYS A 479 46.65 16.50 -15.78
CA CYS A 479 46.46 15.60 -16.92
C CYS A 479 46.08 16.37 -18.21
N LEU A 480 45.30 17.46 -18.08
CA LEU A 480 44.93 18.33 -19.20
C LEU A 480 46.08 19.26 -19.64
N ALA A 481 46.95 19.67 -18.72
CA ALA A 481 48.13 20.49 -19.04
C ALA A 481 49.24 19.73 -19.78
N GLN A 482 49.21 18.38 -19.78
CA GLN A 482 50.14 17.53 -20.54
C GLN A 482 49.67 17.21 -21.97
N LEU A 483 48.45 17.64 -22.33
CA LEU A 483 47.83 17.41 -23.64
C LEU A 483 47.78 18.67 -24.54
N HIS A 484 48.39 19.77 -24.09
CA HIS A 484 48.70 20.97 -24.87
C HIS A 484 50.22 21.16 -24.90
#